data_AF-A0A2X3IYV9-F1
#
_entry.id   AF-A0A2X3IYV9-F1
#
_cell.length_a   1.000
_cell.length_b   1.000
_cell.length_c   1.000
_cell.angle_alpha   90.00
_cell.angle_beta   90.00
_cell.angle_gamma   90.00
#
_symmetry.space_group_name_H-M   'P 1'
#
loop_
_entity.id
_entity.type
_entity.pdbx_description
1 polymer ?
#
loop_
_entity_poly.entity_id
_entity_poly.type
_entity_poly.pdbx_seq_one_letter_code
_entity_poly.pdbx_strand_id
1 'polypeptide(L)'
;MFEDNDYKLYVIVNRNADVSVQMNAVGHLCGGIMLKVDEPEFHDYPNKDSGLSAYMNHYPVVVLQSKNSSQLADDAGEMQGRRRAV
;
A
#
# COMPACT_ATOMS: atom_id res chain seq x y z
N MET A 1 4.40 -10.32 -15.45
CA MET A 1 4.73 -10.98 -14.17
C MET A 1 5.66 -10.02 -13.47
N PHE A 2 5.38 -9.62 -12.22
CA PHE A 2 6.31 -8.74 -11.48
C PHE A 2 7.56 -9.56 -11.18
N GLU A 3 8.59 -9.41 -12.01
CA GLU A 3 9.84 -10.18 -11.90
C GLU A 3 10.67 -9.69 -10.70
N ASP A 4 10.52 -8.41 -10.34
CA ASP A 4 11.09 -7.82 -9.13
C ASP A 4 10.12 -7.95 -7.95
N ASN A 5 10.59 -8.61 -6.88
CA ASN A 5 9.86 -8.80 -5.63
C ASN A 5 10.69 -8.36 -4.42
N ASP A 6 11.74 -7.56 -4.64
CA ASP A 6 12.67 -7.14 -3.59
C ASP A 6 11.94 -6.34 -2.50
N TYR A 7 10.91 -5.59 -2.90
CA TYR A 7 10.00 -4.91 -1.98
C TYR A 7 8.53 -5.23 -2.27
N LYS A 8 7.72 -5.26 -1.20
CA LYS A 8 6.27 -5.39 -1.27
C LYS A 8 5.62 -4.45 -0.27
N LEU A 9 4.55 -3.79 -0.71
CA LEU A 9 3.76 -2.93 0.16
C LEU A 9 2.55 -3.70 0.66
N TYR A 10 2.44 -3.82 1.98
CA TYR A 10 1.25 -4.39 2.62
C TYR A 10 0.40 -3.28 3.21
N VAL A 11 -0.88 -3.25 2.83
CA VAL A 11 -1.88 -2.34 3.38
C VAL A 11 -2.97 -3.17 4.03
N ILE A 12 -3.16 -3.02 5.34
CA ILE A 12 -4.20 -3.74 6.09
C ILE A 12 -5.34 -2.77 6.39
N VAL A 13 -6.55 -3.11 5.98
CA VAL A 13 -7.76 -2.31 6.22
C VAL A 13 -8.78 -3.07 7.08
N ASN A 14 -9.58 -2.34 7.86
CA ASN A 14 -10.69 -2.95 8.58
C ASN A 14 -11.84 -3.26 7.62
N ARG A 15 -12.16 -4.55 7.43
CA ARG A 15 -13.20 -4.99 6.48
C ARG A 15 -14.60 -4.43 6.77
N ASN A 16 -14.86 -4.01 8.01
CA ASN A 16 -16.18 -3.50 8.41
C ASN A 16 -16.36 -2.00 8.10
N ALA A 17 -15.30 -1.30 7.70
CA ALA A 17 -15.42 0.09 7.25
C ALA A 17 -16.01 0.16 5.85
N ASP A 18 -16.68 1.26 5.51
CA ASP A 18 -17.17 1.49 4.15
C ASP A 18 -16.05 1.44 3.12
N VAL A 19 -16.35 0.93 1.91
CA VAL A 19 -15.38 0.81 0.83
C VAL A 19 -14.76 2.17 0.46
N SER A 20 -15.54 3.26 0.47
CA SER A 20 -15.04 4.61 0.21
C SER A 20 -14.00 5.05 1.26
N VAL A 21 -14.23 4.71 2.53
CA VAL A 21 -13.30 4.97 3.63
C VAL A 21 -12.05 4.12 3.48
N GLN A 22 -12.19 2.84 3.13
CA GLN A 22 -11.06 1.96 2.88
C GLN A 22 -10.19 2.47 1.71
N MET A 23 -10.81 2.85 0.58
CA MET A 23 -10.08 3.39 -0.58
C MET A 23 -9.34 4.68 -0.24
N ASN A 24 -9.98 5.59 0.50
CA ASN A 24 -9.35 6.83 0.93
C ASN A 24 -8.13 6.56 1.83
N ALA A 25 -8.27 5.64 2.79
CA ALA A 25 -7.18 5.24 3.66
C ALA A 25 -6.02 4.59 2.88
N VAL A 26 -6.30 3.68 1.95
CA VAL A 26 -5.29 3.04 1.09
C VAL A 26 -4.55 4.10 0.27
N GLY A 27 -5.26 5.04 -0.36
CA GLY A 27 -4.63 6.11 -1.14
C GLY A 27 -3.66 6.96 -0.33
N HIS A 28 -4.07 7.41 0.87
CA HIS A 28 -3.20 8.17 1.77
C HIS A 28 -1.99 7.36 2.26
N LEU A 29 -2.18 6.08 2.59
CA LEU A 29 -1.08 5.21 3.02
C LEU A 29 -0.07 4.99 1.90
N CYS A 30 -0.52 4.67 0.69
CA CYS A 30 0.33 4.47 -0.47
C CYS A 30 1.09 5.75 -0.86
N GLY A 31 0.44 6.92 -0.85
CA GLY A 31 1.11 8.19 -1.12
C GLY A 31 2.15 8.54 -0.04
N GLY A 32 1.79 8.37 1.24
CA GLY A 32 2.66 8.72 2.36
C GLY A 32 3.88 7.81 2.50
N ILE A 33 3.73 6.50 2.26
CA ILE A 33 4.85 5.56 2.37
C ILE A 33 5.88 5.75 1.26
N MET A 34 5.45 6.15 0.06
CA MET A 34 6.36 6.45 -1.06
C MET A 34 7.28 7.64 -0.75
N LEU A 35 6.85 8.59 0.08
CA LEU A 35 7.70 9.70 0.56
C LEU A 35 8.78 9.25 1.56
N LYS A 36 8.77 7.99 1.98
CA LYS A 36 9.76 7.42 2.90
C LYS A 36 10.76 6.50 2.22
N VAL A 37 10.64 6.30 0.91
CA VAL A 37 11.55 5.50 0.11
C VAL A 37 12.62 6.42 -0.46
N ASP A 38 13.89 6.04 -0.34
CA ASP A 38 15.02 6.84 -0.83
C ASP A 38 15.04 6.93 -2.35
N GLU A 39 14.78 5.79 -3.02
CA GLU A 39 14.73 5.67 -4.48
C GLU A 39 13.40 5.02 -4.90
N PRO A 40 12.33 5.82 -5.02
CA PRO A 40 11.03 5.28 -5.40
C PRO A 40 10.98 5.01 -6.91
N GLU A 41 10.56 3.81 -7.29
CA GLU A 41 10.47 3.37 -8.69
C GLU A 41 9.02 3.26 -9.14
N PHE A 42 8.72 3.83 -10.30
CA PHE A 42 7.38 3.85 -10.87
C PHE A 42 7.45 3.75 -12.39
N HIS A 43 6.38 3.22 -12.97
CA HIS A 43 6.19 3.08 -14.41
C HIS A 43 5.18 4.08 -14.91
N ASP A 44 5.54 4.74 -16.02
CA ASP A 44 4.57 5.48 -16.81
C ASP A 44 3.60 4.53 -17.50
N TYR A 45 2.31 4.78 -17.32
CA TYR A 45 1.23 4.05 -17.96
C TYR A 45 0.39 5.01 -18.81
N PRO A 46 0.86 5.34 -20.02
CA PRO A 46 0.18 6.29 -20.89
C PRO A 46 -1.06 5.66 -21.54
N ASN A 47 -2.16 6.38 -21.49
CA ASN A 47 -3.37 6.11 -22.25
C ASN A 47 -3.41 7.03 -23.49
N LYS A 48 -3.29 6.42 -24.67
CA LYS A 48 -3.27 7.15 -25.95
C LYS A 48 -4.60 7.79 -26.32
N ASP A 49 -5.72 7.24 -25.86
CA ASP A 49 -7.06 7.71 -26.23
C ASP A 49 -7.47 8.93 -25.42
N SER A 50 -7.13 8.96 -24.13
CA SER A 50 -7.46 10.08 -23.23
C SER A 50 -6.33 11.12 -23.10
N GLY A 51 -5.11 10.79 -23.52
CA GLY A 51 -3.92 11.61 -23.28
C GLY A 51 -3.45 11.64 -21.82
N LEU A 52 -4.06 10.83 -20.94
CA LEU A 52 -3.67 10.73 -19.54
C LEU A 52 -2.52 9.73 -19.37
N SER A 53 -1.62 10.01 -18.43
CA SER A 53 -0.62 9.03 -17.96
C SER A 53 -0.82 8.78 -16.48
N ALA A 54 -0.89 7.51 -16.09
CA ALA A 54 -0.82 7.12 -14.69
C ALA A 54 0.62 6.78 -14.31
N TYR A 55 1.01 7.10 -13.08
CA TYR A 55 2.32 6.76 -12.54
C TYR A 55 2.15 5.61 -11.55
N MET A 56 2.44 4.38 -12.00
CA MET A 56 2.15 3.15 -11.26
C MET A 56 3.38 2.68 -10.49
N ASN A 57 3.21 2.32 -9.23
CA ASN A 57 4.32 1.80 -8.41
C ASN A 57 4.91 0.54 -9.06
N HIS A 58 6.24 0.45 -9.13
CA HIS A 58 6.94 -0.75 -9.58
C HIS A 58 6.60 -1.95 -8.68
N TYR A 59 6.59 -1.72 -7.37
CA TYR A 59 6.49 -2.77 -6.37
C TYR A 59 5.05 -3.25 -6.17
N PRO A 60 4.82 -4.56 -5.96
CA PRO A 60 3.49 -5.10 -5.66
C PRO A 60 2.87 -4.46 -4.41
N VAL A 61 1.60 -4.07 -4.52
CA VAL A 61 0.78 -3.63 -3.39
C VAL A 61 -0.22 -4.72 -3.04
N VAL A 62 -0.12 -5.26 -1.84
CA VAL A 62 -0.98 -6.31 -1.28
C VAL A 62 -1.93 -5.68 -0.28
N VAL A 63 -3.23 -5.72 -0.58
CA VAL A 63 -4.27 -5.25 0.33
C VAL A 63 -4.84 -6.44 1.11
N LEU A 64 -4.74 -6.37 2.43
CA LEU A 64 -5.25 -7.36 3.36
C LEU A 64 -6.39 -6.78 4.20
N GLN A 65 -7.21 -7.65 4.76
CA GLN A 65 -8.36 -7.27 5.56
C GLN A 65 -8.24 -7.82 6.98
N SER A 66 -8.35 -6.93 7.97
CA SER A 66 -8.58 -7.32 9.36
C SER A 66 -10.08 -7.51 9.61
N LYS A 67 -10.43 -8.38 10.56
CA LYS A 67 -11.83 -8.69 10.90
C LYS A 67 -12.53 -7.55 11.63
N ASN A 68 -11.78 -6.76 12.39
CA ASN A 68 -12.25 -5.64 13.21
C ASN A 68 -11.07 -4.73 13.61
N SER A 69 -11.38 -3.64 14.32
CA SER A 69 -10.39 -2.64 14.76
C SER A 69 -9.39 -3.18 15.79
N SER A 70 -9.79 -4.12 16.64
CA SER A 70 -8.89 -4.73 17.63
C SER A 70 -7.79 -5.53 16.93
N GLN A 71 -8.16 -6.40 15.99
CA GLN A 71 -7.18 -7.14 15.19
C GLN A 71 -6.27 -6.19 14.40
N LEU A 72 -6.82 -5.11 13.82
CA LEU A 72 -6.01 -4.13 13.11
C LEU A 72 -4.94 -3.47 14.02
N ALA A 73 -5.30 -3.17 15.26
CA ALA A 73 -4.36 -2.60 16.23
C ALA A 73 -3.29 -3.61 16.65
N ASP A 74 -3.67 -4.87 16.86
CA ASP A 74 -2.74 -5.96 17.18
C ASP A 74 -1.75 -6.19 16.03
N ASP A 75 -2.24 -6.29 14.79
CA ASP A 75 -1.42 -6.46 13.57
C ASP A 75 -0.43 -5.28 13.43
N ALA A 76 -0.88 -4.05 13.67
CA ALA A 76 -0.03 -2.85 13.61
C ALA A 76 1.05 -2.85 14.71
N GLY A 77 0.69 -3.27 15.93
CA GLY A 77 1.62 -3.40 17.05
C GLY A 77 2.71 -4.43 16.77
N GLU A 78 2.34 -5.59 16.22
CA GLU A 78 3.30 -6.64 15.85
C GLU A 78 4.29 -6.16 14.79
N MET A 79 3.82 -5.46 13.74
CA MET A 79 4.69 -4.90 12.71
C MET A 79 5.67 -3.85 13.24
N GLN A 80 5.24 -3.01 14.20
CA GLN A 80 6.14 -2.06 14.86
C GLN A 80 7.18 -2.74 15.75
N GLY A 81 6.79 -3.79 16.46
CA GLY A 81 7.70 -4.60 17.28
C GLY A 81 8.80 -5.26 16.46
N ARG A 82 8.46 -5.82 15.30
CA ARG A 82 9.42 -6.45 14.38
C ARG A 82 10.44 -5.45 13.81
N ARG A 83 10.05 -4.18 13.58
CA ARG A 83 10.97 -3.12 13.12
C ARG A 83 11.99 -2.67 14.16
N ARG A 84 11.80 -2.98 15.45
CA ARG A 84 12.75 -2.61 16.52
C ARG A 84 13.73 -3.72 16.87
N ALA A 85 13.52 -4.93 16.34
CA ALA A 85 14.35 -6.11 16.62
C ALA A 85 15.42 -6.37 15.54
N VAL A 86 15.55 -5.47 14.56
CA VAL A 86 16.54 -5.52 13.47
C VAL A 86 17.44 -4.29 13.57
#